data_AF-A0A3D5S5B2-F1
#
_entry.id   AF-A0A3D5S5B2-F1
#
_cell.length_a   1.000
_cell.length_b   1.000
_cell.length_c   1.000
_cell.angle_alpha   90.00
_cell.angle_beta   90.00
_cell.angle_gamma   90.00
#
_symmetry.space_group_name_H-M   'P 1'
#
loop_
_entity.id
_entity.type
_entity.pdbx_description
1 polymer ?
#
loop_
_entity_poly.entity_id
_entity_poly.type
_entity_poly.pdbx_seq_one_letter_code
_entity_poly.pdbx_strand_id
1 'polypeptide(L)'
;MEPKKNPKVDLTRKSGMLMNIGLCVSLLSVIVAFEWRTYDESGILDLGQVQDDFEDIMEIPPTEQPPPPPPKIQLPEIIEVPDEEEIEEEIEVELDVEVTEETVIEDIVFEEAPEEEE
;
A
#
# COMPACT_ATOMS: atom_id res chain seq x y z
N MET A 1 37.11 -36.80 -28.29
CA MET A 1 37.01 -37.74 -27.16
C MET A 1 35.61 -38.31 -27.15
N GLU A 2 35.48 -39.63 -27.22
CA GLU A 2 34.17 -40.28 -27.15
C GLU A 2 33.68 -40.32 -25.68
N PRO A 3 32.40 -40.04 -25.43
CA PRO A 3 31.86 -40.03 -24.08
C PRO A 3 31.80 -41.47 -23.53
N LYS A 4 32.57 -41.73 -22.46
CA LYS A 4 32.57 -43.03 -21.75
C LYS A 4 31.30 -43.31 -20.95
N LYS A 5 30.47 -42.29 -20.67
CA LYS A 5 29.20 -42.42 -19.94
C LYS A 5 28.03 -42.17 -20.90
N ASN A 6 26.95 -42.94 -20.75
CA ASN A 6 25.77 -42.80 -21.57
C ASN A 6 24.98 -41.55 -21.16
N PRO A 7 24.91 -40.49 -22.00
CA PRO A 7 24.28 -39.23 -21.64
C PRO A 7 22.76 -39.31 -21.45
N LYS A 8 22.13 -40.40 -21.92
CA LYS A 8 20.69 -40.65 -21.73
C LYS A 8 20.33 -40.99 -20.29
N VAL A 9 21.29 -41.45 -19.48
CA VAL A 9 21.06 -41.96 -18.12
C VAL A 9 21.65 -41.02 -17.06
N ASP A 10 22.04 -39.80 -17.44
CA ASP A 10 22.66 -38.86 -16.53
C ASP A 10 21.64 -38.20 -15.60
N LEU A 11 21.68 -38.57 -14.32
CA LEU A 11 20.82 -38.01 -13.28
C LEU A 11 21.13 -36.55 -12.97
N THR A 12 22.35 -36.08 -13.26
CA THR A 12 22.72 -34.67 -13.04
C THR A 12 21.87 -33.72 -13.88
N ARG A 13 21.40 -34.19 -15.06
CA ARG A 13 20.47 -33.45 -15.93
C ARG A 13 19.11 -33.19 -15.26
N LYS A 14 18.73 -34.00 -14.26
CA LYS A 14 17.49 -33.84 -13.48
C LYS A 14 17.70 -33.19 -12.11
N SER A 15 18.93 -32.77 -11.78
CA SER A 15 19.24 -32.20 -10.46
C SER A 15 18.35 -31.00 -10.10
N GLY A 16 18.14 -30.07 -11.05
CA GLY A 16 17.25 -28.93 -10.84
C GLY A 16 15.80 -29.34 -10.59
N MET A 17 15.29 -30.37 -11.28
CA MET A 17 13.94 -30.90 -11.04
C MET A 17 13.83 -31.51 -9.65
N LEU A 18 14.83 -32.28 -9.21
CA LEU A 18 14.87 -32.87 -7.86
C LEU A 18 14.94 -31.79 -6.77
N MET A 19 15.69 -30.70 -7.00
CA MET A 19 15.76 -29.55 -6.09
C MET A 19 14.41 -28.84 -5.97
N ASN A 20 13.72 -28.61 -7.09
CA ASN A 20 12.38 -28.00 -7.08
C ASN A 20 11.35 -28.90 -6.37
N ILE A 21 11.40 -30.22 -6.56
CA ILE A 21 10.53 -31.16 -5.83
C ILE A 21 10.79 -31.08 -4.32
N GLY A 22 12.06 -31.05 -3.90
CA GLY A 22 12.43 -30.85 -2.51
C GLY A 22 11.90 -29.54 -1.93
N LEU A 23 11.97 -28.45 -2.70
CA LEU A 23 11.42 -27.14 -2.34
C LEU A 23 9.89 -27.19 -2.18
N CYS A 24 9.17 -27.86 -3.08
CA CYS A 24 7.72 -28.03 -2.96
C CYS A 24 7.36 -28.82 -1.69
N VAL A 25 8.10 -29.89 -1.39
CA VAL A 25 7.87 -30.73 -0.19
C VAL A 25 8.17 -29.96 1.09
N SER A 26 9.24 -29.15 1.13
CA SER A 26 9.54 -28.34 2.30
C SER A 26 8.47 -27.28 2.54
N LEU A 27 8.01 -26.61 1.49
CA LEU A 27 6.94 -25.62 1.58
C LEU A 27 5.63 -26.25 2.07
N LEU A 28 5.28 -27.42 1.54
CA LEU A 28 4.12 -28.19 2.00
C LEU A 28 4.26 -28.58 3.48
N SER A 29 5.44 -29.01 3.91
CA SER A 29 5.69 -29.38 5.31
C SER A 29 5.51 -28.20 6.26
N VAL A 30 5.94 -26.99 5.86
CA VAL A 30 5.75 -25.76 6.64
C VAL A 30 4.26 -25.42 6.74
N ILE A 31 3.51 -25.50 5.63
CA ILE A 31 2.07 -25.25 5.64
C ILE A 31 1.36 -26.23 6.57
N VAL A 32 1.66 -27.53 6.47
CA VAL A 32 1.09 -28.55 7.35
C VAL A 32 1.44 -28.29 8.81
N ALA A 33 2.67 -27.89 9.12
CA ALA A 33 3.08 -27.58 10.49
C ALA A 33 2.29 -26.40 11.10
N PHE A 34 1.94 -25.38 10.30
CA PHE A 34 1.11 -24.26 10.74
C PHE A 34 -0.38 -24.59 10.77
N GLU A 35 -0.86 -25.40 9.84
CA GLU A 35 -2.25 -25.86 9.83
C GLU A 35 -2.52 -26.88 10.94
N TRP A 36 -1.48 -27.56 11.43
CA TRP A 36 -1.61 -28.50 12.53
C TRP A 36 -2.12 -27.77 13.78
N ARG A 37 -3.41 -27.95 14.05
CA ARG A 37 -4.06 -27.42 15.24
C ARG A 37 -3.50 -28.14 16.47
N THR A 38 -2.62 -27.47 17.18
CA THR A 38 -2.24 -27.86 18.54
C THR A 38 -3.26 -27.26 19.49
N TYR A 39 -4.17 -28.09 19.99
CA TYR A 39 -4.95 -27.71 21.15
C TYR A 39 -4.02 -27.80 22.35
N ASP A 40 -3.70 -26.65 22.94
CA ASP A 40 -3.08 -26.64 24.26
C ASP A 40 -4.06 -27.32 25.21
N GLU A 41 -3.72 -28.49 25.75
CA GLU A 41 -4.37 -28.90 26.99
C GLU A 41 -3.98 -27.83 27.99
N SER A 42 -4.92 -26.90 28.21
CA SER A 42 -4.86 -25.73 29.07
C SER A 42 -4.50 -26.09 30.51
N GLY A 43 -3.26 -26.51 30.73
CA GLY A 43 -2.85 -27.18 31.95
C GLY A 43 -1.35 -27.23 32.21
N ILE A 44 -0.48 -26.75 31.32
CA ILE A 44 0.98 -26.73 31.56
C ILE A 44 1.64 -25.39 31.16
N LEU A 45 0.87 -24.30 31.21
CA LEU A 45 1.42 -22.97 31.42
C LEU A 45 0.72 -22.41 32.66
N ASP A 46 1.06 -22.97 33.81
CA ASP A 46 0.93 -22.25 35.08
C ASP A 46 1.91 -21.08 35.02
N LEU A 47 1.51 -20.01 34.33
CA LEU A 47 2.05 -18.67 34.48
C LEU A 47 1.65 -18.27 35.90
N GLY A 48 2.39 -18.80 36.87
CA GLY A 48 2.03 -18.85 38.29
C GLY A 48 1.35 -17.56 38.70
N GLN A 49 0.16 -17.68 39.30
CA GLN A 49 -0.77 -16.59 39.62
C GLN A 49 -0.07 -15.23 39.60
N VAL A 50 -0.08 -14.57 38.45
CA VAL A 50 0.31 -13.17 38.38
C VAL A 50 -0.76 -12.49 39.21
N GLN A 51 -0.42 -12.22 40.46
CA GLN A 51 -1.17 -11.26 41.26
C GLN A 51 -1.07 -10.00 40.41
N ASP A 52 -2.13 -9.73 39.68
CA ASP A 52 -2.33 -8.51 38.92
C ASP A 52 -2.46 -7.42 39.98
N ASP A 53 -1.32 -7.03 40.52
CA ASP A 53 -1.19 -5.78 41.22
C ASP A 53 -1.21 -4.75 40.10
N PHE A 54 -2.44 -4.45 39.64
CA PHE A 54 -2.76 -3.16 39.06
C PHE A 54 -2.51 -2.09 40.14
N GLU A 55 -1.27 -1.97 40.60
CA GLU A 55 -0.80 -0.77 41.28
C GLU A 55 -0.95 0.33 40.25
N ASP A 56 -2.01 1.12 40.45
CA ASP A 56 -2.27 2.39 39.83
C ASP A 56 -2.67 2.36 38.35
N ILE A 57 -3.86 1.80 38.07
CA ILE A 57 -4.70 2.42 37.03
C ILE A 57 -5.14 3.78 37.59
N MET A 58 -4.24 4.76 37.56
CA MET A 58 -4.57 6.13 37.86
C MET A 58 -5.58 6.59 36.80
N GLU A 59 -6.79 6.93 37.24
CA GLU A 59 -7.79 7.56 36.39
C GLU A 59 -7.18 8.84 35.79
N ILE A 60 -6.83 8.79 34.51
CA ILE A 60 -6.41 9.95 33.74
C ILE A 60 -7.60 10.92 33.73
N PRO A 61 -7.45 12.17 34.22
CA PRO A 61 -8.56 13.11 34.19
C PRO A 61 -9.01 13.31 32.73
N PRO A 62 -10.33 13.37 32.47
CA PRO A 62 -10.82 13.59 31.12
C PRO A 62 -10.30 14.93 30.61
N THR A 63 -9.61 14.92 29.46
CA THR A 63 -9.18 16.12 28.78
C THR A 63 -10.39 16.80 28.16
N GLU A 64 -10.78 17.97 28.68
CA GLU A 64 -11.76 18.82 28.02
C GLU A 64 -11.10 19.51 26.83
N GLN A 65 -11.40 19.05 25.62
CA GLN A 65 -11.08 19.79 24.41
C GLN A 65 -12.16 20.88 24.23
N PRO A 66 -11.82 22.18 24.32
CA PRO A 66 -12.79 23.22 24.02
C PRO A 66 -13.25 23.05 22.57
N PRO A 67 -14.54 23.28 22.26
CA PRO A 67 -15.02 23.20 20.89
C PRO A 67 -14.20 24.19 20.04
N PRO A 68 -13.85 23.81 18.80
CA PRO A 68 -13.09 24.69 17.92
C PRO A 68 -13.84 26.03 17.80
N PRO A 69 -13.12 27.17 17.84
CA PRO A 69 -13.76 28.47 17.72
C PRO A 69 -14.61 28.49 16.46
N PRO A 70 -15.85 29.02 16.52
CA PRO A 70 -16.73 29.03 15.36
C PRO A 70 -16.01 29.74 14.20
N PRO A 71 -16.05 29.17 12.99
CA PRO A 71 -15.43 29.78 11.83
C PRO A 71 -16.00 31.19 11.66
N LYS A 72 -15.13 32.19 11.58
CA LYS A 72 -15.55 33.55 11.24
C LYS A 72 -16.13 33.47 9.83
N ILE A 73 -17.44 33.70 9.71
CA ILE A 73 -18.08 33.87 8.40
C ILE A 73 -17.52 35.18 7.85
N GLN A 74 -16.46 35.10 7.06
CA GLN A 74 -16.09 36.19 6.16
C GLN A 74 -17.12 36.13 5.05
N LEU A 75 -18.11 37.02 5.10
CA LEU A 75 -18.96 37.25 3.94
C LEU A 75 -18.04 37.77 2.84
N PRO A 76 -17.87 37.05 1.72
CA PRO A 76 -17.15 37.62 0.59
C PRO A 76 -17.95 38.84 0.13
N GLU A 77 -17.31 39.99 0.08
CA GLU A 77 -17.87 41.14 -0.60
C GLU A 77 -17.97 40.74 -2.07
N ILE A 78 -19.19 40.54 -2.56
CA ILE A 78 -19.44 40.18 -3.95
C ILE A 78 -19.10 41.42 -4.77
N ILE A 79 -17.86 41.46 -5.26
CA ILE A 79 -17.49 42.39 -6.31
C ILE A 79 -18.12 41.82 -7.57
N GLU A 80 -19.17 42.48 -8.07
CA GLU A 80 -19.71 42.20 -9.39
C GLU A 80 -18.61 42.47 -10.41
N VAL A 81 -17.96 41.39 -10.86
CA VAL A 81 -17.11 41.42 -12.05
C VAL A 81 -18.05 41.73 -13.21
N PRO A 82 -17.80 42.77 -14.02
CA PRO A 82 -18.58 43.01 -15.23
C PRO A 82 -18.51 41.77 -16.12
N ASP A 83 -19.66 41.17 -16.44
CA ASP A 83 -19.82 40.01 -17.34
C ASP A 83 -19.52 40.37 -18.81
N GLU A 84 -18.40 41.04 -19.09
CA GLU A 84 -18.05 41.47 -20.45
C GLU A 84 -16.59 41.20 -20.77
N GLU A 85 -16.13 39.96 -20.56
CA GLU A 85 -15.16 39.37 -21.49
C GLU A 85 -15.63 37.94 -21.80
N GLU A 86 -16.42 37.81 -22.87
CA GLU A 86 -16.64 36.52 -23.54
C GLU A 86 -15.26 36.02 -23.99
N ILE A 87 -14.78 34.95 -23.36
CA ILE A 87 -13.60 34.24 -23.87
C ILE A 87 -14.06 33.54 -25.15
N GLU A 88 -13.97 34.23 -26.29
CA GLU A 88 -14.26 33.70 -27.63
C GLU A 88 -13.18 32.71 -28.13
N GLU A 89 -12.42 32.09 -27.23
CA GLU A 89 -11.51 31.02 -27.60
C GLU A 89 -12.23 29.68 -27.38
N GLU A 90 -12.97 29.26 -28.40
CA GLU A 90 -13.33 27.85 -28.57
C GLU A 90 -12.03 27.06 -28.62
N ILE A 91 -11.66 26.45 -27.50
CA ILE A 91 -10.50 25.57 -27.41
C ILE A 91 -10.79 24.41 -28.35
N GLU A 92 -10.28 24.50 -29.57
CA GLU A 92 -10.44 23.51 -30.63
C GLU A 92 -9.56 22.30 -30.26
N VAL A 93 -10.07 21.45 -29.38
CA VAL A 93 -9.39 20.20 -29.04
C VAL A 93 -9.60 19.22 -30.19
N GLU A 94 -8.66 19.15 -31.12
CA GLU A 94 -8.59 18.08 -32.11
C GLU A 94 -8.27 16.75 -31.38
N LEU A 95 -9.31 16.08 -30.86
CA LEU A 95 -9.18 14.69 -30.40
C LEU A 95 -9.05 13.77 -31.61
N ASP A 96 -7.82 13.51 -32.02
CA ASP A 96 -7.53 12.40 -32.95
C ASP A 96 -7.91 11.08 -32.27
N VAL A 97 -8.81 10.31 -32.87
CA VAL A 97 -9.32 9.04 -32.32
C VAL A 97 -8.31 7.91 -32.53
N GLU A 98 -7.19 8.17 -33.21
CA GLU A 98 -6.09 7.21 -33.45
C GLU A 98 -4.93 7.28 -32.43
N VAL A 99 -5.15 7.83 -31.23
CA VAL A 99 -4.13 7.84 -30.16
C VAL A 99 -3.85 6.41 -29.68
N THR A 100 -2.57 6.01 -29.72
CA THR A 100 -2.09 4.70 -29.24
C THR A 100 -1.26 4.87 -27.96
N GLU A 101 -0.98 3.78 -27.25
CA GLU A 101 -0.24 3.81 -25.96
C GLU A 101 1.19 4.38 -26.06
N GLU A 102 1.73 4.53 -27.28
CA GLU A 102 3.06 5.11 -27.54
C GLU A 102 3.01 6.61 -27.90
N THR A 103 1.82 7.22 -27.99
CA THR A 103 1.66 8.64 -28.32
C THR A 103 2.05 9.51 -27.12
N VAL A 104 3.09 10.34 -27.29
CA VAL A 104 3.59 11.25 -26.24
C VAL A 104 2.81 12.56 -26.31
N ILE A 105 2.12 12.89 -25.23
CA ILE A 105 1.41 14.16 -25.04
C ILE A 105 2.40 15.13 -24.39
N GLU A 106 2.51 16.36 -24.91
CA GLU A 106 3.28 17.41 -24.24
C GLU A 106 2.57 17.87 -22.97
N ASP A 107 3.27 17.82 -21.84
CA ASP A 107 2.73 18.28 -20.56
C ASP A 107 2.46 19.79 -20.61
N ILE A 108 1.22 20.17 -20.33
CA ILE A 108 0.80 21.55 -20.25
C ILE A 108 1.45 22.15 -19.00
N VAL A 109 2.42 23.03 -19.19
CA VAL A 109 3.12 23.71 -18.10
C VAL A 109 2.19 24.77 -17.52
N PHE A 110 1.61 24.49 -16.36
CA PHE A 110 0.97 25.51 -15.55
C PHE A 110 2.08 26.36 -14.90
N GLU A 111 2.13 27.66 -15.20
CA GLU A 111 2.98 28.59 -14.45
C GLU A 111 2.53 28.56 -12.98
N GLU A 112 3.44 28.18 -12.07
CA GLU A 112 3.18 28.21 -10.63
C GLU A 112 2.77 29.64 -10.24
N ALA A 113 1.57 29.77 -9.69
CA ALA A 113 1.08 31.04 -9.15
C ALA A 113 2.10 31.59 -8.14
N PRO A 114 2.38 32.90 -8.15
CA PRO A 114 3.45 33.47 -7.35
C PRO A 114 3.23 33.15 -5.86
N GLU A 115 4.26 32.62 -5.20
CA GLU A 115 4.23 32.36 -3.76
C GLU A 115 3.89 33.67 -3.03
N GLU A 116 2.81 33.66 -2.25
CA GLU A 116 2.48 34.76 -1.34
C GLU A 116 3.61 34.86 -0.29
N GLU A 117 4.42 35.93 -0.37
CA GLU A 117 5.36 36.30 0.68
C GLU A 117 4.60 36.58 2.00
N GLU A 118 5.06 35.98 3.11
CA GLU A 118 4.46 36.05 4.46
C GLU A 118 3.94 37.42 4.92
#